data_AF-A0A645EAV1-F1
#
_entry.id   AF-A0A645EAV1-F1
#
_cell.length_a   1.000
_cell.length_b   1.000
_cell.length_c   1.000
_cell.angle_alpha   90.00
_cell.angle_beta   90.00
_cell.angle_gamma   90.00
#
_symmetry.space_group_name_H-M   'P 1'
#
loop_
_entity.id
_entity.type
_entity.pdbx_description
1 polymer ?
#
loop_
_entity_poly.entity_id
_entity_poly.type
_entity_poly.pdbx_seq_one_letter_code
_entity_poly.pdbx_strand_id
1 'polypeptide(L)'
;MGAALAAGGHFNPNQAPHHGTPLTGHLGDLPLITVDASGKSQEKLLAPRLKLADVQGLAIMIHAGGDNYADEPKPLGGGGERIACGVIQ
;
A
#
# COMPACT_ATOMS: atom_id res chain seq x y z
N MET A 1 18.23 2.67 -8.71
CA MET A 1 17.52 1.38 -8.88
C MET A 1 16.76 1.11 -7.60
N GLY A 2 15.43 0.93 -7.67
CA GLY A 2 14.60 0.67 -6.50
C GLY A 2 14.33 -0.83 -6.32
N ALA A 3 14.08 -1.27 -5.09
CA ALA A 3 13.66 -2.65 -4.83
C ALA A 3 12.22 -2.89 -5.33
N ALA A 4 11.89 -4.13 -5.70
CA ALA A 4 10.54 -4.59 -6.02
C ALA A 4 9.79 -3.78 -7.12
N LEU A 5 10.49 -3.16 -8.07
CA LEU A 5 9.87 -2.34 -9.12
C LEU A 5 8.94 -3.14 -10.05
N ALA A 6 9.17 -4.44 -10.21
CA ALA A 6 8.34 -5.32 -11.03
C ALA A 6 6.88 -5.44 -10.55
N ALA A 7 6.59 -5.07 -9.29
CA ALA A 7 5.23 -5.02 -8.76
C ALA A 7 4.37 -3.90 -9.39
N GLY A 8 4.98 -2.95 -10.12
CA GLY A 8 4.26 -1.80 -10.69
C GLY A 8 3.90 -0.73 -9.65
N GLY A 9 2.85 0.03 -9.94
CA GLY A 9 2.25 1.04 -9.04
C GLY A 9 1.16 0.45 -8.14
N HIS A 10 0.44 1.31 -7.42
CA HIS A 10 -0.68 0.88 -6.58
C HIS A 10 -1.78 0.25 -7.45
N PHE A 11 -2.47 -0.76 -6.91
CA PHE A 11 -3.58 -1.40 -7.60
C PHE A 11 -4.73 -0.41 -7.81
N ASN A 12 -4.96 -0.01 -9.06
CA ASN A 12 -5.90 1.05 -9.42
C ASN A 12 -6.78 0.69 -10.64
N PRO A 13 -7.58 -0.39 -10.57
CA PRO A 13 -8.43 -0.81 -11.69
C PRO A 13 -9.54 0.21 -12.02
N ASN A 14 -9.96 0.99 -11.02
CA ASN A 14 -11.01 2.00 -11.17
C ASN A 14 -10.48 3.36 -11.65
N GLN A 15 -9.18 3.45 -11.95
CA GLN A 15 -8.52 4.68 -12.41
C GLN A 15 -8.80 5.88 -11.50
N ALA A 16 -8.76 5.66 -10.18
CA ALA A 16 -8.81 6.74 -9.21
C ALA A 16 -7.69 7.75 -9.52
N PRO A 17 -7.98 9.06 -9.49
CA PRO A 17 -7.06 10.07 -10.00
C PRO A 17 -5.85 10.31 -9.10
N HIS A 18 -5.97 9.97 -7.81
CA HIS A 18 -4.99 10.28 -6.78
C HIS A 18 -4.87 9.13 -5.79
N HIS A 19 -3.72 9.06 -5.13
CA HIS A 19 -3.58 8.30 -3.90
C HIS A 19 -4.44 8.93 -2.80
N GLY A 20 -4.94 8.11 -1.87
CA GLY A 20 -5.85 8.57 -0.85
C GLY A 20 -6.05 7.59 0.29
N THR A 21 -7.08 7.84 1.09
CA THR A 21 -7.45 6.94 2.18
C THR A 21 -7.91 5.58 1.65
N PRO A 22 -8.03 4.56 2.51
CA PRO A 22 -8.56 3.25 2.13
C PRO A 22 -9.99 3.28 1.59
N LEU A 23 -10.68 4.42 1.63
CA LEU A 23 -12.02 4.62 1.08
C LEU A 23 -12.04 5.48 -0.19
N THR A 24 -11.05 6.38 -0.37
CA THR A 24 -11.10 7.44 -1.40
C THR A 24 -9.99 7.37 -2.43
N GLY A 25 -8.90 6.65 -2.16
CA GLY A 25 -7.74 6.54 -3.05
C GLY A 25 -7.83 5.41 -4.06
N HIS A 26 -6.67 5.00 -4.58
CA HIS A 26 -6.51 3.79 -5.37
C HIS A 26 -7.14 2.60 -4.64
N LEU A 27 -7.60 1.58 -5.37
CA LEU A 27 -8.27 0.44 -4.75
C LEU A 27 -7.34 -0.35 -3.82
N GLY A 28 -6.04 -0.35 -4.12
CA GLY A 28 -4.98 -0.94 -3.30
C GLY A 28 -4.42 -0.05 -2.19
N ASP A 29 -4.95 1.15 -1.97
CA ASP A 29 -4.56 1.98 -0.82
C ASP A 29 -5.14 1.35 0.46
N LEU A 30 -4.28 0.95 1.39
CA LEU A 30 -4.61 0.22 2.62
C LEU A 30 -4.42 1.11 3.86
N PRO A 31 -5.01 0.77 5.02
CA PRO A 31 -4.64 1.42 6.27
C PRO A 31 -3.15 1.25 6.55
N LEU A 32 -2.54 2.25 7.19
CA LEU A 32 -1.15 2.19 7.64
C LEU A 32 -0.93 1.01 8.60
N ILE A 33 0.27 0.44 8.53
CA ILE A 33 0.77 -0.54 9.49
C ILE A 33 1.71 0.17 10.47
N THR A 34 1.53 -0.06 11.77
CA THR A 34 2.48 0.42 12.79
C THR A 34 3.39 -0.72 13.21
N VAL A 35 4.69 -0.43 13.33
CA VAL A 35 5.69 -1.35 13.85
C VAL A 35 6.15 -0.84 15.21
N ASP A 36 6.10 -1.72 16.22
CA ASP A 36 6.52 -1.38 17.58
C ASP A 36 8.05 -1.28 17.72
N ALA A 37 8.51 -0.83 18.88
CA ALA A 37 9.94 -0.70 19.17
C ALA A 37 10.71 -2.03 19.16
N SER A 38 10.03 -3.18 19.16
CA SER A 38 10.64 -4.50 19.00
C SER A 38 10.79 -4.93 17.54
N GLY A 39 10.34 -4.09 16.59
CA GLY A 39 10.38 -4.38 15.16
C GLY A 39 9.26 -5.30 14.69
N LYS A 40 8.15 -5.38 15.44
CA LYS A 40 7.02 -6.26 15.11
C LYS A 40 5.73 -5.48 14.89
N SER A 41 4.86 -6.04 14.05
CA SER A 41 3.46 -5.64 13.94
C SER A 41 2.58 -6.88 13.95
N GLN A 42 1.50 -6.84 14.72
CA GLN A 42 0.48 -7.89 14.79
C GLN A 42 -0.92 -7.30 14.56
N GLU A 43 -0.98 -6.12 13.96
CA GLU A 43 -2.22 -5.41 13.71
C GLU A 43 -3.11 -6.16 12.71
N LYS A 44 -4.42 -6.11 12.94
CA LYS A 44 -5.42 -6.57 11.98
C LYS A 44 -6.04 -5.34 11.34
N LEU A 45 -5.73 -5.15 10.07
CA LEU A 45 -6.21 -4.01 9.28
C LEU A 45 -7.39 -4.45 8.42
N LEU A 46 -8.31 -3.52 8.16
CA LEU A 46 -9.48 -3.76 7.32
C LEU A 46 -9.39 -2.97 6.02
N ALA A 47 -9.57 -3.66 4.90
CA ALA A 47 -9.65 -3.06 3.57
C ALA A 47 -11.06 -3.29 2.99
N PRO A 48 -12.06 -2.47 3.37
CA PRO A 48 -13.47 -2.78 3.13
C PRO A 48 -13.88 -2.74 1.65
N ARG A 49 -13.06 -2.12 0.78
CA ARG A 49 -13.31 -2.06 -0.66
C ARG A 49 -12.75 -3.27 -1.43
N LEU A 50 -11.91 -4.09 -0.81
CA LEU A 50 -11.24 -5.22 -1.46
C LEU A 50 -11.98 -6.52 -1.27
N LYS A 51 -11.97 -7.36 -2.31
CA LYS A 51 -12.28 -8.78 -2.21
C LYS A 51 -11.01 -9.57 -2.50
N LEU A 52 -10.83 -10.70 -1.83
CA LEU A 52 -9.65 -11.55 -2.01
C LEU A 52 -9.46 -11.96 -3.48
N ALA A 53 -10.56 -12.24 -4.20
CA ALA A 53 -10.53 -12.62 -5.61
C ALA A 53 -9.91 -11.55 -6.52
N ASP A 54 -9.99 -10.28 -6.16
CA ASP A 54 -9.51 -9.16 -7.00
C ASP A 54 -8.01 -8.92 -6.85
N VAL A 55 -7.39 -9.49 -5.82
CA VAL A 55 -5.99 -9.24 -5.46
C VAL A 55 -5.08 -10.44 -5.63
N GLN A 56 -5.62 -11.56 -6.12
CA GLN A 56 -4.83 -12.75 -6.38
C GLN A 56 -3.76 -12.51 -7.45
N GLY A 57 -2.52 -12.94 -7.19
CA GLY A 57 -1.37 -12.68 -8.04
C GLY A 57 -0.79 -11.26 -7.96
N LEU A 58 -1.39 -10.35 -7.17
CA LEU A 58 -0.82 -9.03 -6.90
C LEU A 58 0.22 -9.09 -5.78
N ALA A 59 1.00 -8.02 -5.64
CA ALA A 59 1.97 -7.88 -4.57
C ALA A 59 1.43 -6.99 -3.43
N ILE A 60 1.63 -7.42 -2.20
CA ILE A 60 1.57 -6.59 -1.00
C ILE A 60 2.94 -5.96 -0.81
N MET A 61 2.97 -4.64 -0.55
CA MET A 61 4.19 -3.85 -0.41
C MET A 61 4.24 -3.16 0.95
N ILE A 62 5.42 -3.13 1.56
CA ILE A 62 5.71 -2.28 2.73
C ILE A 62 6.75 -1.24 2.31
N HIS A 63 6.46 0.02 2.63
CA HIS A 63 7.33 1.15 2.35
C HIS A 63 8.19 1.53 3.57
N ALA A 64 9.33 2.20 3.33
CA ALA A 64 10.24 2.67 4.38
C ALA A 64 9.65 3.84 5.19
N GLY A 65 8.89 4.71 4.51
CA GLY A 65 8.20 5.85 5.10
C GLY A 65 6.77 5.51 5.54
N GLY A 66 6.13 6.51 6.15
CA GLY A 66 4.70 6.45 6.47
C GLY A 66 3.81 6.74 5.25
N ASP A 67 2.53 6.91 5.53
CA ASP A 67 1.52 7.23 4.53
C ASP A 67 0.59 8.32 5.11
N ASN A 68 0.58 9.52 4.49
CA ASN A 68 -0.32 10.61 4.85
C ASN A 68 -1.64 10.62 4.05
N TYR A 69 -1.88 9.59 3.22
CA TYR A 69 -3.05 9.43 2.37
C TYR A 69 -3.27 10.56 1.37
N ALA A 70 -2.19 11.18 0.90
CA ALA A 70 -2.24 12.25 -0.08
C ALA A 70 -1.01 12.22 -0.99
N ASP A 71 -1.13 12.85 -2.16
CA ASP A 71 0.00 13.04 -3.07
C ASP A 71 0.82 14.32 -2.75
N GLU A 72 0.36 15.10 -1.78
CA GLU A 72 1.06 16.29 -1.28
C GLU A 72 1.35 16.17 0.22
N PRO A 73 2.54 16.60 0.69
CA PRO A 73 3.62 17.25 -0.07
C PRO A 73 4.52 16.28 -0.85
N LYS A 74 4.28 14.96 -0.75
CA LYS A 74 5.04 13.92 -1.47
C LYS A 74 4.07 12.93 -2.11
N PRO A 75 4.39 12.41 -3.30
CA PRO A 75 3.52 11.44 -3.98
C PRO A 75 3.35 10.16 -3.16
N LEU A 76 2.22 9.48 -3.35
CA LEU A 76 1.92 8.17 -2.76
C LEU A 76 2.12 8.16 -1.24
N GLY A 77 1.62 9.18 -0.55
CA GLY A 77 1.62 9.21 0.92
C GLY A 77 2.96 9.59 1.54
N GLY A 78 4.02 9.73 0.72
CA GLY A 78 5.39 9.89 1.20
C GLY A 78 6.09 8.60 1.62
N GLY A 79 5.57 7.43 1.22
CA GLY A 79 6.14 6.12 1.59
C GLY A 79 7.58 5.88 1.12
N GLY A 80 7.96 6.43 -0.03
CA GLY A 80 9.34 6.33 -0.53
C GLY A 80 9.74 4.90 -0.90
N GLU A 81 10.94 4.47 -0.48
CA GLU A 81 11.52 3.17 -0.83
C GLU A 81 10.65 1.98 -0.38
N ARG A 82 10.75 0.86 -1.10
CA ARG A 82 10.04 -0.40 -0.81
C ARG A 82 10.97 -1.32 -0.01
N ILE A 83 10.54 -1.77 1.16
CA ILE A 83 11.39 -2.54 2.10
C ILE A 83 10.96 -4.00 2.29
N ALA A 84 9.70 -4.34 1.97
CA ALA A 84 9.23 -5.72 1.92
C ALA A 84 8.17 -5.88 0.83
N CYS A 85 8.12 -7.07 0.23
CA CYS A 85 7.22 -7.42 -0.86
C CYS A 85 6.81 -8.88 -0.75
N GLY A 86 5.55 -9.20 -1.01
CA GLY A 86 5.06 -10.59 -1.10
C GLY A 86 3.90 -10.72 -2.08
N VAL A 87 3.86 -11.80 -2.85
CA VAL A 87 2.78 -12.07 -3.81
C VAL A 87 1.64 -12.80 -3.10
N ILE A 88 0.40 -12.40 -3.37
CA ILE A 88 -0.83 -13.08 -2.90
C ILE A 88 -1.08 -14.29 -3.81
N GLN A 89 -1.31 -15.47 -3.21
CA GLN A 89 -1.53 -16.76 -3.89
C GLN A 89 -2.93 -17.34 -3.66
#